data_AF-A0A7V9VW93-F1
#
_entry.id   AF-A0A7V9VW93-F1
#
_cell.length_a   1.000
_cell.length_b   1.000
_cell.length_c   1.000
_cell.angle_alpha   90.00
_cell.angle_beta   90.00
_cell.angle_gamma   90.00
#
_symmetry.space_group_name_H-M   'P 1'
#
loop_
_entity.id
_entity.type
_entity.pdbx_description
1 polymer ?
#
loop_
_entity_poly.entity_id
_entity_poly.type
_entity_poly.pdbx_seq_one_letter_code
_entity_poly.pdbx_strand_id
1 'polypeptide(L)'
;MKLLFLADMEHMQLHGERLCDIDWTWHRYGPFSPRVYQVVESLGEEGLIQDILIVDERRFMGADLFLEKCRIDTLAPRQAHTLERVIDRYGSLALPAIKQVAYATATMRSVE
;
A
#
# COMPACT_ATOMS: atom_id res chain seq x y z
N MET A 1 1.27 -1.52 3.33
CA MET A 1 1.59 -2.78 2.59
C MET A 1 0.67 -3.07 1.41
N LYS A 2 -0.63 -3.36 1.60
CA LYS A 2 -1.50 -3.84 0.50
C LYS A 2 -1.75 -2.81 -0.61
N LEU A 3 -1.97 -1.54 -0.25
CA LEU A 3 -2.14 -0.46 -1.22
C LEU A 3 -0.87 -0.24 -2.06
N LEU A 4 0.31 -0.34 -1.45
CA LEU A 4 1.58 -0.21 -2.15
C LEU A 4 1.79 -1.36 -3.16
N PHE A 5 1.44 -2.58 -2.79
CA PHE A 5 1.43 -3.71 -3.72
C PHE A 5 0.46 -3.48 -4.89
N LEU A 6 -0.76 -2.99 -4.62
CA LEU A 6 -1.72 -2.68 -5.68
C LEU A 6 -1.21 -1.58 -6.62
N ALA A 7 -0.47 -0.60 -6.10
CA ALA A 7 0.17 0.43 -6.91
C ALA A 7 1.27 -0.13 -7.82
N ASP A 8 2.09 -1.04 -7.30
CA ASP A 8 3.08 -1.76 -8.12
C ASP A 8 2.42 -2.57 -9.24
N MET A 9 1.34 -3.27 -8.93
CA MET A 9 0.59 -4.05 -9.90
C MET A 9 -0.08 -3.16 -10.96
N GLU A 10 -0.68 -2.04 -10.56
CA GLU A 10 -1.32 -1.12 -11.50
C GLU A 10 -0.29 -0.43 -12.39
N HIS A 11 0.87 -0.04 -11.85
CA HIS A 11 1.97 0.52 -12.64
C HIS A 11 2.51 -0.50 -13.65
N MET A 12 2.69 -1.75 -13.22
CA MET A 12 3.15 -2.83 -14.09
C MET A 12 2.15 -3.14 -15.22
N GLN A 13 0.85 -3.07 -14.95
CA GLN A 13 -0.19 -3.23 -15.97
C GLN A 13 -0.23 -2.06 -16.97
N LEU A 14 -0.02 -0.83 -16.51
CA LEU A 14 -0.10 0.38 -17.33
C LEU A 14 1.18 0.64 -18.14
N HIS A 15 2.35 0.31 -17.58
CA HIS A 15 3.64 0.74 -18.11
C HIS A 15 4.63 -0.40 -18.37
N GLY A 16 4.31 -1.64 -17.97
CA GLY A 16 5.18 -2.80 -18.16
C GLY A 16 6.33 -2.91 -17.17
N GLU A 17 6.41 -2.02 -16.18
CA GLU A 17 7.45 -1.98 -15.14
C GLU A 17 6.84 -1.71 -13.76
N ARG A 18 7.51 -2.13 -12.69
CA ARG A 18 7.03 -1.88 -11.31
C ARG A 18 7.15 -0.40 -10.94
N LEU A 19 6.26 0.08 -10.08
CA LEU A 19 6.31 1.45 -9.54
C LEU A 19 7.55 1.61 -8.65
N CYS A 20 7.78 0.58 -7.84
CA CYS A 20 8.85 0.46 -6.87
C CYS A 20 9.63 -0.84 -7.16
N ASP A 21 10.93 -0.80 -6.91
CA ASP A 21 11.77 -2.00 -6.93
C ASP A 21 11.62 -2.77 -5.61
N ILE A 22 10.40 -3.24 -5.35
CA ILE A 22 10.05 -4.01 -4.16
C ILE A 22 9.92 -5.48 -4.55
N ASP A 23 10.65 -6.32 -3.83
CA ASP A 23 10.43 -7.75 -3.83
C ASP A 23 9.29 -8.09 -2.88
N TRP A 24 8.19 -8.54 -3.48
CA TRP A 24 7.00 -8.99 -2.78
C TRP A 24 7.09 -10.49 -2.50
N THR A 25 7.06 -10.84 -1.22
CA THR A 25 6.82 -12.22 -0.76
C THR A 25 5.37 -12.40 -0.39
N TRP A 26 4.82 -13.57 -0.72
CA TRP A 26 3.46 -13.94 -0.37
C TRP A 26 3.45 -14.76 0.91
N HIS A 27 2.75 -14.25 1.92
CA HIS A 27 2.46 -14.98 3.16
C HIS A 27 0.96 -15.20 3.31
N ARG A 28 0.55 -15.96 4.34
CA ARG A 28 -0.88 -16.22 4.65
C ARG A 28 -1.73 -14.94 4.77
N TYR A 29 -1.11 -13.79 5.02
CA TYR A 29 -1.75 -12.49 5.20
C TYR A 29 -1.62 -11.53 3.99
N GLY A 30 -1.19 -12.07 2.84
CA GLY A 30 -1.10 -11.38 1.56
C GLY A 30 0.32 -10.92 1.23
N PRO A 31 0.46 -9.90 0.35
CA PRO A 31 1.76 -9.42 -0.09
C PRO A 31 2.49 -8.73 1.07
N PHE A 32 3.75 -9.09 1.22
CA PHE A 32 4.65 -8.62 2.25
C PHE A 32 6.02 -8.30 1.66
N SER A 33 6.75 -7.42 2.32
CA SER A 33 8.14 -7.12 1.99
C SER A 33 8.85 -6.66 3.27
N PRO A 34 9.90 -7.37 3.73
CA PRO A 34 10.68 -6.96 4.90
C PRO A 34 11.24 -5.55 4.76
N ARG A 35 11.68 -5.18 3.55
CA ARG A 35 12.25 -3.86 3.25
C ARG A 35 11.24 -2.74 3.46
N VAL A 36 10.02 -2.91 2.98
CA VAL A 36 8.96 -1.90 3.18
C VAL A 36 8.58 -1.80 4.65
N TYR A 37 8.52 -2.94 5.35
CA TYR A 37 8.20 -2.98 6.77
C TYR A 37 9.25 -2.21 7.59
N GLN A 38 10.55 -2.41 7.32
CA GLN A 38 11.64 -1.65 7.94
C GLN A 38 11.55 -0.15 7.67
N VAL A 39 11.19 0.26 6.46
CA VAL A 39 11.00 1.68 6.13
C VAL A 39 9.84 2.28 6.92
N VAL A 40 8.72 1.56 7.04
CA VAL A 40 7.58 2.01 7.86
C VAL A 40 7.98 2.14 9.32
N GLU A 41 8.72 1.18 9.89
CA GLU A 41 9.22 1.28 11.27
C GLU A 41 10.14 2.49 11.45
N SER A 42 11.11 2.71 10.55
CA SER A 42 11.99 3.89 10.60
C SER A 42 11.21 5.20 10.55
N LEU A 43 10.22 5.32 9.65
CA LEU A 43 9.37 6.51 9.56
C LEU A 43 8.56 6.73 10.84
N GLY A 44 8.16 5.63 11.51
CA GLY A 44 7.49 5.69 12.81
C GLY A 44 8.40 6.16 13.93
N GLU A 45 9.65 5.67 13.97
CA GLU A 45 10.68 6.10 14.91
C GLU A 45 11.06 7.58 14.72
N GLU A 46 11.09 8.04 13.48
CA GLU A 46 11.32 9.45 13.11
C GLU A 46 10.11 10.35 13.39
N GLY A 47 8.98 9.79 13.83
CA GLY A 47 7.74 10.53 14.10
C GLY A 47 7.06 11.08 12.84
N LEU A 48 7.44 10.58 11.66
CA LEU A 48 6.87 11.00 10.37
C LEU A 48 5.56 10.30 10.05
N ILE A 49 5.34 9.13 10.65
CA ILE A 49 4.07 8.43 10.62
C ILE A 49 3.70 7.99 12.03
N GLN A 50 2.40 7.89 12.30
CA GLN A 50 1.89 7.36 13.55
C GLN A 50 0.81 6.32 13.26
N ASP A 51 0.96 5.13 13.83
CA ASP A 51 -0.11 4.14 13.83
C ASP A 51 -1.15 4.55 14.88
N ILE A 52 -2.26 5.11 14.42
CA ILE A 52 -3.38 5.45 15.30
C ILE A 52 -4.33 4.25 15.36
N LEU A 53 -4.44 3.64 16.54
CA LEU A 53 -5.48 2.67 16.82
C LEU A 53 -6.77 3.41 17.20
N ILE A 54 -7.66 3.62 16.24
CA ILE A 54 -9.00 4.16 16.53
C ILE A 54 -9.86 3.02 17.09
N VAL A 55 -9.98 2.95 18.42
CA VAL A 55 -10.93 2.07 19.09
C VAL A 55 -12.25 2.83 19.23
N ASP A 56 -13.09 2.77 18.19
CA ASP A 56 -14.51 3.13 18.31
C ASP A 56 -15.33 1.84 18.40
N GLU A 57 -16.20 1.74 19.40
CA GLU A 57 -16.91 0.52 19.82
C GLU A 57 -17.88 -0.04 18.77
N ARG A 58 -17.97 0.56 17.57
CA ARG A 58 -18.89 0.09 16.51
C ARG A 58 -18.35 -0.01 15.10
N ARG A 59 -17.09 0.31 14.80
CA ARG A 59 -16.51 0.09 13.46
C ARG A 59 -14.99 0.24 13.52
N PHE A 60 -14.28 -0.80 13.09
CA PHE A 60 -12.88 -0.67 12.68
C PHE A 60 -12.82 0.38 11.55
N MET A 61 -12.28 1.55 11.85
CA MET A 61 -11.92 2.57 10.86
C MET A 61 -10.41 2.79 10.89
N GLY A 62 -9.86 3.09 9.72
CA GLY A 62 -8.47 2.94 9.33
C GLY A 62 -7.42 3.59 10.24
N ALA A 63 -6.17 3.18 10.03
CA ALA A 63 -5.01 3.93 10.50
C ALA A 63 -4.87 5.17 9.61
N ASP A 64 -5.07 6.36 10.18
CA ASP A 64 -4.76 7.62 9.52
C ASP A 64 -3.28 7.91 9.70
N LEU A 65 -2.52 7.87 8.60
CA LEU A 65 -1.12 8.29 8.56
C LEU A 65 -1.07 9.82 8.47
N PHE A 66 -0.80 10.48 9.59
CA PHE A 66 -0.49 11.91 9.59
C PHE A 66 0.96 12.11 9.15
N LEU A 67 1.17 12.47 7.88
CA LEU A 67 2.48 12.85 7.35
C LEU A 67 2.65 14.37 7.47
N GLU A 68 3.42 14.83 8.44
CA GLU A 68 3.65 16.28 8.62
C GLU A 68 4.51 16.88 7.49
N LYS A 69 5.33 16.08 6.79
CA LYS A 69 6.20 16.53 5.69
C LYS A 69 6.54 15.42 4.69
N CYS A 70 5.61 15.03 3.82
CA CYS A 70 5.96 14.24 2.63
C CYS A 70 5.93 15.14 1.40
N ARG A 71 7.09 15.44 0.81
CA ARG A 71 7.15 16.11 -0.51
C ARG A 71 6.84 15.07 -1.58
N ILE A 72 5.64 15.13 -2.14
CA ILE A 72 5.21 14.33 -3.31
C ILE A 72 5.97 14.78 -4.58
N ASP A 73 6.64 15.93 -4.51
CA ASP A 73 7.38 16.62 -5.56
C ASP A 73 8.54 15.78 -6.17
N THR A 74 8.90 14.65 -5.56
CA THR A 74 9.99 13.76 -6.00
C THR A 74 9.53 12.64 -6.93
N LEU A 75 8.22 12.43 -7.10
CA LEU A 75 7.71 11.36 -7.96
C LEU A 75 7.69 11.78 -9.43
N ALA A 76 8.09 10.88 -10.32
CA ALA A 76 7.88 11.09 -11.75
C ALA A 76 6.37 11.18 -12.05
N PRO A 77 5.93 11.94 -13.07
CA PRO A 77 4.52 12.13 -13.37
C PRO A 77 3.71 10.83 -13.53
N ARG A 78 4.33 9.78 -14.09
CA ARG A 78 3.70 8.45 -14.25
C ARG A 78 3.44 7.75 -12.92
N GLN A 79 4.41 7.88 -12.01
CA GLN A 79 4.32 7.29 -10.67
C GLN A 79 3.25 8.00 -9.84
N ALA A 80 3.23 9.35 -9.89
CA ALA A 80 2.21 10.16 -9.25
C ALA A 80 0.80 9.80 -9.76
N HIS A 81 0.62 9.75 -11.09
CA HIS A 81 -0.66 9.40 -11.70
C HIS A 81 -1.14 8.00 -11.28
N THR A 82 -0.23 7.02 -11.20
CA THR A 82 -0.60 5.67 -10.78
C THR A 82 -1.02 5.64 -9.30
N LEU A 83 -0.31 6.36 -8.43
CA LEU A 83 -0.67 6.46 -7.02
C LEU A 83 -2.03 7.14 -6.81
N GLU A 84 -2.28 8.25 -7.52
CA GLU A 84 -3.57 8.94 -7.48
C GLU A 84 -4.72 7.99 -7.84
N ARG A 85 -4.58 7.23 -8.93
CA ARG A 85 -5.58 6.23 -9.34
C ARG A 85 -5.82 5.16 -8.28
N VAL A 86 -4.77 4.66 -7.65
CA VAL A 86 -4.86 3.62 -6.61
C VAL A 86 -5.56 4.17 -5.37
N ILE A 87 -5.24 5.41 -4.99
CA ILE A 87 -5.88 6.10 -3.86
C ILE A 87 -7.35 6.35 -4.16
N ASP A 88 -7.69 6.89 -5.33
CA ASP A 88 -9.08 7.16 -5.73
C ASP A 88 -9.91 5.87 -5.76
N ARG A 89 -9.31 4.77 -6.23
CA ARG A 89 -10.00 3.50 -6.41
C ARG A 89 -10.13 2.67 -5.13
N TYR A 90 -9.12 2.69 -4.28
CA TYR A 90 -9.03 1.78 -3.13
C TYR A 90 -8.87 2.48 -1.78
N GLY A 91 -8.53 3.77 -1.75
CA GLY A 91 -8.24 4.51 -0.52
C GLY A 91 -9.44 4.69 0.41
N SER A 92 -10.66 4.67 -0.13
CA SER A 92 -11.90 4.71 0.65
C SER A 92 -12.39 3.34 1.14
N LEU A 93 -11.74 2.25 0.72
CA LEU A 93 -12.15 0.89 1.07
C LEU A 93 -11.67 0.51 2.47
N ALA A 94 -12.51 -0.23 3.19
CA ALA A 94 -12.10 -0.85 4.44
C ALA A 94 -11.03 -1.94 4.20
N LEU A 95 -10.17 -2.17 5.20
CA LEU A 95 -9.07 -3.14 5.12
C LEU A 95 -9.48 -4.55 4.63
N PRO A 96 -10.64 -5.12 5.02
CA PRO A 96 -11.09 -6.41 4.48
C PRO A 96 -11.33 -6.39 2.97
N ALA A 97 -11.87 -5.29 2.42
CA ALA A 97 -12.10 -5.15 0.99
C ALA A 97 -10.77 -5.00 0.23
N ILE A 98 -9.84 -4.18 0.76
CA ILE A 98 -8.49 -4.05 0.20
C ILE A 98 -7.76 -5.41 0.19
N LYS A 99 -7.93 -6.21 1.26
CA LYS A 99 -7.43 -7.59 1.32
C LYS A 99 -7.97 -8.42 0.16
N GLN A 100 -9.29 -8.47 -0.03
CA GLN A 100 -9.89 -9.26 -1.11
C GLN A 100 -9.36 -8.86 -2.49
N VAL A 101 -9.22 -7.56 -2.76
CA VAL A 101 -8.67 -7.07 -4.04
C VAL A 101 -7.23 -7.54 -4.23
N ALA A 102 -6.36 -7.35 -3.22
CA ALA A 102 -4.96 -7.77 -3.30
C ALA A 102 -4.85 -9.29 -3.54
N TYR A 103 -5.72 -10.09 -2.93
CA TYR A 103 -5.73 -11.55 -3.06
C TYR A 103 -6.31 -12.03 -4.40
N ALA A 104 -7.16 -11.24 -5.07
CA ALA A 104 -7.71 -11.60 -6.37
C ALA A 104 -6.72 -11.34 -7.53
N THR A 105 -5.55 -10.76 -7.27
CA THR A 105 -4.54 -10.50 -8.30
C THR A 105 -3.97 -11.80 -8.88
N ALA A 106 -3.59 -11.77 -10.17
CA ALA A 106 -3.20 -12.96 -10.92
C ALA A 106 -2.05 -13.76 -10.27
N THR A 107 -1.17 -13.08 -9.52
CA THR A 107 -0.07 -13.67 -8.76
C THR A 107 -0.53 -14.70 -7.71
N MET A 108 -1.79 -14.63 -7.23
CA MET A 108 -2.36 -15.66 -6.36
C MET A 108 -2.96 -16.85 -7.11
N ARG A 109 -3.53 -16.63 -8.32
CA ARG A 109 -4.10 -17.73 -9.12
C ARG A 109 -3.05 -18.74 -9.60
N SER A 110 -1.77 -18.37 -9.56
CA SER A 110 -0.65 -19.21 -9.98
C SER A 110 0.08 -19.91 -8.82
N VAL A 111 -0.34 -19.71 -7.56
CA VAL A 111 0.28 -20.29 -6.35
C VAL A 111 -0.65 -21.32 -5.67
N GLU A 112 -1.84 -21.56 -6.23
CA GLU A 112 -2.71 -22.70 -5.92
C GLU A 112 -2.42 -23.87 -6.87
#